data_AF-A0A5N5F4F7-F1
#
_entry.id   AF-A0A5N5F4F7-F1
#
_cell.length_a   1.000
_cell.length_b   1.000
_cell.length_c   1.000
_cell.angle_alpha   90.00
_cell.angle_beta   90.00
_cell.angle_gamma   90.00
#
_symmetry.space_group_name_H-M   'P 1'
#
loop_
_entity.id
_entity.type
_entity.pdbx_description
1 polymer ?
#
loop_
_entity_poly.entity_id
_entity_poly.type
_entity_poly.pdbx_seq_one_letter_code
_entity_poly.pdbx_strand_id
1 'polypeptide(L)'
;MKAFKVFLVLAMLMALAITLSATPDQEESVCRATGSAGRDCCKKKCVDTNTDRVNCGMCGKKCKYGETCCKGKCVNPRSDKKNCGSCNNKCKKGSSCVYGLCSYA
;
A
#
# COMPACT_ATOMS: atom_id res chain seq x y z
N MET A 1 19.44 -16.05 50.16
CA MET A 1 19.93 -16.85 49.02
C MET A 1 18.82 -17.55 48.22
N LYS A 2 17.81 -18.18 48.86
CA LYS A 2 16.67 -18.81 48.14
C LYS A 2 15.80 -17.81 47.36
N ALA A 3 15.44 -16.68 47.98
CA ALA A 3 14.63 -15.64 47.34
C ALA A 3 15.31 -15.01 46.11
N PHE A 4 16.63 -14.80 46.15
CA PHE A 4 17.41 -14.27 45.03
C PHE A 4 17.45 -15.23 43.83
N LYS A 5 17.59 -16.54 44.09
CA LYS A 5 17.49 -17.58 43.05
C LYS A 5 16.10 -17.64 42.43
N VAL A 6 15.04 -17.49 43.23
CA VAL A 6 13.65 -17.44 42.73
C VAL A 6 13.41 -16.22 41.85
N PHE A 7 13.94 -15.05 42.25
CA PHE A 7 13.82 -13.82 41.46
C PHE A 7 14.55 -13.92 40.12
N LEU A 8 15.75 -14.50 40.12
CA LEU A 8 16.52 -14.75 38.89
C LEU A 8 15.79 -15.73 37.96
N VAL A 9 15.23 -16.82 38.49
CA VAL A 9 14.50 -17.80 37.68
C VAL A 9 13.23 -17.20 37.07
N LEU A 10 12.48 -16.40 37.84
CA LEU A 10 11.31 -15.66 37.32
C LEU A 10 11.71 -14.65 36.24
N ALA A 11 12.78 -13.89 36.44
CA ALA A 11 13.27 -12.94 35.45
C ALA A 11 13.71 -13.64 34.14
N MET A 12 14.36 -14.80 34.22
CA MET A 12 14.75 -15.57 33.05
C MET A 12 13.56 -16.19 32.30
N LEU A 13 12.54 -16.67 33.01
CA LEU A 13 11.29 -17.18 32.41
C LEU A 13 10.53 -16.09 31.65
N MET A 14 10.44 -14.89 32.23
CA MET A 14 9.79 -13.75 31.59
C MET A 14 10.56 -13.30 30.33
N ALA A 15 11.89 -13.30 30.37
CA ALA A 15 12.73 -12.99 29.20
C ALA A 15 12.56 -14.04 28.07
N LEU A 16 12.47 -15.33 28.41
CA LEU A 16 12.27 -16.41 27.44
C LEU A 16 10.90 -16.34 26.74
N ALA A 17 9.87 -15.88 27.45
CA ALA A 17 8.52 -15.69 26.89
C ALA A 17 8.44 -14.48 25.95
N ILE A 18 9.19 -13.41 26.23
CA ILE A 18 9.29 -12.23 25.35
C ILE A 18 9.93 -12.61 24.01
N THR A 19 10.95 -13.47 23.99
CA THR A 19 11.59 -13.89 22.74
C THR A 19 10.75 -14.88 21.92
N LEU A 20 9.79 -15.58 22.53
CA LEU A 20 8.91 -16.52 21.81
C LEU A 20 7.81 -15.83 21.00
N SER A 21 7.49 -14.57 21.34
CA SER A 21 6.47 -13.76 20.66
C SER A 21 7.06 -12.68 19.74
N ALA A 22 8.37 -12.44 19.82
CA ALA A 22 9.10 -11.50 18.98
C ALA A 22 9.62 -12.16 17.69
N THR A 23 8.73 -12.73 16.89
CA THR A 23 9.00 -12.80 15.45
C THR A 23 8.74 -11.40 14.88
N PRO A 24 9.65 -10.77 14.13
CA PRO A 24 9.28 -9.60 13.34
C PRO A 24 8.08 -10.00 12.47
N ASP A 25 6.95 -9.34 12.72
CA ASP A 25 5.77 -9.19 11.86
C ASP A 25 5.82 -9.94 10.52
N GLN A 26 5.74 -11.28 10.57
CA GLN A 26 5.73 -12.13 9.38
C GLN A 26 4.53 -11.82 8.47
N GLU A 27 3.48 -11.20 9.00
CA GLU A 27 2.30 -10.73 8.27
C GLU A 27 2.63 -9.62 7.24
N GLU A 28 3.65 -8.79 7.46
CA GLU A 28 4.03 -7.73 6.50
C GLU A 28 4.97 -8.27 5.39
N SER A 29 5.63 -9.41 5.65
CA SER A 29 6.52 -10.05 4.68
C SER A 29 5.77 -10.75 3.53
N VAL A 30 4.55 -11.24 3.77
CA VAL A 30 3.77 -12.00 2.77
C VAL A 30 3.43 -11.13 1.54
N CYS A 31 2.97 -9.90 1.77
CA CYS A 31 2.66 -8.96 0.69
C CYS A 31 3.94 -8.48 -0.05
N ARG A 32 5.12 -8.59 0.57
CA ARG A 32 6.40 -8.25 -0.06
C ARG A 32 7.03 -9.41 -0.84
N ALA A 33 6.48 -10.62 -0.74
CA ALA A 33 6.95 -11.76 -1.51
C ALA A 33 6.77 -11.55 -3.03
N THR A 34 7.68 -12.13 -3.82
CA THR A 34 7.58 -12.11 -5.28
C THR A 34 6.30 -12.80 -5.74
N GLY A 35 5.53 -12.15 -6.61
CA GLY A 35 4.26 -12.67 -7.13
C GLY A 35 3.01 -12.23 -6.35
N SER A 36 3.17 -11.56 -5.20
CA SER A 36 2.05 -10.91 -4.51
C SER A 36 1.46 -9.78 -5.35
N ALA A 37 0.13 -9.59 -5.27
CA ALA A 37 -0.58 -8.56 -6.03
C ALA A 37 -0.20 -7.11 -5.65
N GLY A 38 0.51 -6.93 -4.54
CA GLY A 38 1.14 -5.68 -4.15
C GLY A 38 1.71 -5.74 -2.74
N ARG A 39 2.46 -4.70 -2.37
CA ARG A 39 3.26 -4.67 -1.13
C ARG A 39 2.48 -4.24 0.10
N ASP A 40 1.27 -3.73 -0.07
CA ASP A 40 0.45 -3.21 1.02
C ASP A 40 -0.55 -4.27 1.47
N CYS A 41 -0.66 -4.48 2.78
CA CYS A 41 -1.62 -5.42 3.33
C CYS A 41 -2.90 -4.71 3.80
N CYS A 42 -3.99 -4.94 3.09
CA CYS A 42 -5.32 -4.39 3.36
C CYS A 42 -6.31 -5.50 3.68
N LYS A 43 -6.78 -5.58 4.93
CA LYS A 43 -7.75 -6.61 5.39
C LYS A 43 -7.33 -8.04 5.03
N LYS A 44 -6.07 -8.40 5.33
CA LYS A 44 -5.46 -9.72 5.00
C LYS A 44 -5.32 -10.03 3.51
N LYS A 45 -5.41 -9.01 2.64
CA LYS A 45 -5.12 -9.13 1.21
C LYS A 45 -3.95 -8.24 0.84
N CYS A 46 -3.08 -8.74 -0.02
CA CYS A 46 -1.99 -7.98 -0.62
C CYS A 46 -2.54 -7.16 -1.78
N VAL A 47 -2.35 -5.85 -1.75
CA VAL A 47 -2.78 -4.92 -2.80
C VAL A 47 -1.67 -3.93 -3.09
N ASP A 48 -1.69 -3.30 -4.25
CA ASP A 48 -0.81 -2.17 -4.56
C ASP A 48 -1.61 -0.89 -4.45
N THR A 49 -1.40 -0.13 -3.38
CA THR A 49 -2.10 1.14 -3.18
C THR A 49 -1.78 2.18 -4.25
N ASN A 50 -0.77 1.96 -5.10
CA ASN A 50 -0.44 2.86 -6.20
C ASN A 50 -1.30 2.69 -7.44
N THR A 51 -1.94 1.53 -7.59
CA THR A 51 -2.64 1.13 -8.82
C THR A 51 -4.04 0.56 -8.54
N ASP A 52 -4.32 0.10 -7.32
CA ASP A 52 -5.61 -0.42 -6.93
C ASP A 52 -6.65 0.71 -6.74
N ARG A 53 -7.69 0.69 -7.57
CA ARG A 53 -8.80 1.66 -7.55
C ARG A 53 -9.63 1.62 -6.25
N VAL A 54 -9.66 0.51 -5.52
CA VAL A 54 -10.40 0.39 -4.25
C VAL A 54 -9.54 0.65 -3.01
N ASN A 55 -8.21 0.74 -3.17
CA ASN A 55 -7.23 0.98 -2.10
C ASN A 55 -6.23 2.11 -2.45
N CYS A 56 -6.68 3.15 -3.14
CA CYS A 56 -5.79 4.11 -3.78
C CYS A 56 -5.12 5.08 -2.79
N GLY A 57 -3.82 4.89 -2.57
CA GLY A 57 -2.99 5.63 -1.63
C GLY A 57 -3.17 5.20 -0.16
N MET A 58 -4.24 4.47 0.16
CA MET A 58 -4.45 3.82 1.46
C MET A 58 -5.59 2.79 1.37
N CYS A 59 -5.59 1.83 2.30
CA CYS A 59 -6.61 0.78 2.35
C CYS A 59 -8.04 1.35 2.43
N GLY A 60 -8.94 0.80 1.62
CA GLY A 60 -10.35 1.17 1.58
C GLY A 60 -10.67 2.51 0.90
N LYS A 61 -9.66 3.26 0.46
CA LYS A 61 -9.87 4.50 -0.29
C LYS A 61 -10.21 4.21 -1.74
N LYS A 62 -11.52 4.19 -2.02
CA LYS A 62 -12.05 3.97 -3.37
C LYS A 62 -12.07 5.26 -4.20
N CYS A 63 -11.55 5.20 -5.42
CA CYS A 63 -11.70 6.28 -6.38
C CYS A 63 -13.13 6.42 -6.88
N LYS A 64 -13.54 7.64 -7.24
CA LYS A 64 -14.89 7.92 -7.74
C LYS A 64 -15.12 7.24 -9.09
N TYR A 65 -16.39 7.22 -9.52
CA TYR A 65 -16.71 6.73 -10.86
C TYR A 65 -15.98 7.55 -11.93
N GLY A 66 -15.39 6.85 -12.90
CA GLY A 66 -14.58 7.47 -13.96
C GLY A 66 -13.14 7.82 -13.56
N GLU A 67 -12.75 7.67 -12.29
CA GLU A 67 -11.36 7.83 -11.84
C GLU A 67 -10.60 6.50 -11.83
N THR A 68 -9.29 6.60 -12.01
CA THR A 68 -8.34 5.50 -11.86
C THR A 68 -7.29 5.85 -10.80
N CYS A 69 -6.64 4.83 -10.23
CA CYS A 69 -5.55 5.04 -9.30
C CYS A 69 -4.22 5.17 -10.04
N CYS A 70 -3.58 6.33 -9.94
CA CYS A 70 -2.25 6.57 -10.49
C CYS A 70 -1.32 7.06 -9.39
N LYS A 71 -0.30 6.26 -9.06
CA LYS A 71 0.72 6.61 -8.04
C LYS A 71 0.09 7.00 -6.70
N GLY A 72 -0.92 6.24 -6.29
CA GLY A 72 -1.63 6.44 -5.01
C GLY A 72 -2.61 7.62 -5.00
N LYS A 73 -2.92 8.17 -6.17
CA LYS A 73 -3.87 9.28 -6.32
C LYS A 73 -4.98 8.90 -7.30
N CYS A 74 -6.22 9.16 -6.90
CA CYS A 74 -7.36 9.05 -7.79
C CYS A 74 -7.31 10.22 -8.78
N VAL A 75 -7.29 9.90 -10.07
CA VAL A 75 -7.24 10.87 -11.16
C VAL A 75 -8.25 10.49 -12.23
N ASN A 76 -8.80 11.49 -12.92
CA ASN A 76 -9.70 11.25 -14.04
C ASN A 76 -8.90 11.26 -15.35
N PRO A 77 -8.68 10.10 -16.00
CA PRO A 77 -7.86 10.05 -17.20
C PRO A 77 -8.53 10.73 -18.40
N ARG A 78 -9.82 11.10 -18.33
CA ARG A 78 -10.50 11.81 -19.43
C ARG A 78 -10.18 13.30 -19.49
N SER A 79 -9.71 13.88 -18.40
CA SER A 79 -9.53 15.33 -18.26
C SER A 79 -8.23 15.72 -17.55
N ASP A 80 -7.58 14.80 -16.82
CA ASP A 80 -6.30 15.09 -16.18
C ASP A 80 -5.18 15.15 -17.23
N LYS A 81 -4.68 16.36 -17.46
CA LYS A 81 -3.58 16.65 -18.38
C LYS A 81 -2.28 15.89 -18.09
N LYS A 82 -2.05 15.43 -16.86
CA LYS A 82 -0.86 14.65 -16.46
C LYS A 82 -1.07 13.13 -16.60
N ASN A 83 -2.31 12.68 -16.75
CA ASN A 83 -2.70 11.27 -16.77
C ASN A 83 -3.73 10.99 -17.88
N CYS A 84 -3.56 11.61 -19.05
CA CYS A 84 -4.58 11.62 -20.09
C CYS A 84 -4.68 10.26 -20.78
N GLY A 85 -5.82 9.60 -20.73
CA GLY A 85 -6.03 8.24 -21.26
C GLY A 85 -5.37 7.13 -20.43
N SER A 86 -4.20 7.38 -19.83
CA SER A 86 -3.49 6.45 -18.97
C SER A 86 -2.61 7.16 -17.93
N CYS A 87 -2.22 6.45 -16.87
CA CYS A 87 -1.36 7.00 -15.81
C CYS A 87 -0.02 7.48 -16.38
N ASN A 88 0.42 8.67 -15.93
CA ASN A 88 1.65 9.34 -16.38
C ASN A 88 1.71 9.73 -17.86
N ASN A 89 0.59 9.69 -18.59
CA ASN A 89 0.54 10.20 -19.96
C ASN A 89 0.24 11.71 -19.96
N LYS A 90 1.30 12.51 -19.83
CA LYS A 90 1.20 13.97 -19.79
C LYS A 90 1.07 14.54 -21.21
N CYS A 91 0.05 15.35 -21.46
CA CYS A 91 -0.07 16.06 -22.73
C CYS A 91 1.01 17.14 -22.90
N LYS A 92 1.37 17.41 -24.17
CA LYS A 92 2.33 18.47 -24.54
C LYS A 92 1.89 19.83 -23.98
N LYS A 93 2.86 20.74 -23.82
CA LYS A 93 2.59 22.12 -23.39
C LYS A 93 1.64 22.76 -24.41
N GLY A 94 0.60 23.45 -23.94
CA GLY A 94 -0.47 23.99 -24.78
C GLY A 94 -1.66 23.04 -25.05
N SER A 95 -1.47 21.72 -25.09
CA SER A 95 -2.57 20.77 -25.36
C SER A 95 -3.51 20.57 -24.16
N SER A 96 -4.79 20.37 -24.42
CA SER A 96 -5.78 19.90 -23.43
C SER A 96 -5.88 18.38 -23.43
N CYS A 97 -6.44 17.82 -22.35
CA CYS A 97 -6.90 16.45 -22.30
C CYS A 97 -8.42 16.46 -22.39
N VAL A 98 -8.98 15.90 -23.46
CA VAL A 98 -10.42 15.86 -23.70
C VAL A 98 -10.79 14.45 -24.13
N TYR A 99 -11.80 13.87 -23.47
CA TYR A 99 -12.21 12.46 -23.65
C TYR A 99 -11.07 11.42 -23.52
N GLY A 100 -9.97 11.77 -22.84
CA GLY A 100 -8.80 10.91 -22.66
C GLY A 100 -7.78 10.97 -23.79
N LEU A 101 -7.89 11.97 -24.68
CA LEU A 101 -6.98 12.18 -25.80
C LEU A 101 -6.29 13.54 -25.66
N CYS A 102 -4.96 13.54 -25.84
CA CYS A 102 -4.18 14.77 -25.92
C CYS A 102 -4.36 15.40 -27.30
N SER A 103 -4.70 16.69 -27.35
CA SER A 103 -4.94 17.42 -28.61
C SER A 103 -6.14 16.88 -29.40
N TYR A 104 -7.20 16.42 -28.71
CA TYR A 104 -8.50 16.18 -29.34
C TYR A 104 -9.01 17.50 -29.93
N ALA A 105 -9.02 17.56 -31.26
CA ALA A 105 -9.53 18.67 -32.07
C ALA A 105 -10.63 18.12 -32.97
#